data_AF-A0A957PHM7-F1
#
_entry.id   AF-A0A957PHM7-F1
#
_cell.length_a   1.000
_cell.length_b   1.000
_cell.length_c   1.000
_cell.angle_alpha   90.00
_cell.angle_beta   90.00
_cell.angle_gamma   90.00
#
_symmetry.space_group_name_H-M   'P 1'
#
loop_
_entity.id
_entity.type
_entity.pdbx_description
1 polymer ?
#
loop_
_entity_poly.entity_id
_entity_poly.type
_entity_poly.pdbx_seq_one_letter_code
_entity_poly.pdbx_strand_id
1 'polypeptide(L)'
;MSPSTAELKERVCDYIDEIAPQLLQISHTIHANPEISFAEFESMKLLADTAEAFGYAVQRGVAGLETAFMAVSARTQGPTIAFIAEYDALPGLGHACGHNIIGTAATGAALAMQAIRSEVPGTVKLIGTPAEEGGGGKVIMAEYGVFDDLDAAMMIHPGTKAMTTRTTLASNKVKFEFFGKSAHAAAIPELGINALDACIQTYNNINALRQHLRP
;
A
#
# COMPACT_ATOMS: atom_id res chain seq x y z
N MET A 1 -28.08 -29.34 4.80
CA MET A 1 -28.50 -27.94 4.55
C MET A 1 -27.23 -27.15 4.29
N SER A 2 -27.25 -26.21 3.34
CA SER A 2 -26.11 -25.30 3.19
C SER A 2 -26.01 -24.41 4.44
N PRO A 3 -24.80 -24.14 4.95
CA PRO A 3 -24.63 -23.31 6.14
C PRO A 3 -25.11 -21.89 5.88
N SER A 4 -25.63 -21.27 6.92
CA SER A 4 -26.01 -19.86 6.93
C SER A 4 -24.79 -18.96 6.85
N THR A 5 -24.99 -17.73 6.38
CA THR A 5 -23.92 -16.71 6.37
C THR A 5 -23.36 -16.42 7.77
N ALA A 6 -24.17 -16.58 8.83
CA ALA A 6 -23.72 -16.38 10.20
C ALA A 6 -22.73 -17.47 10.62
N GLU A 7 -23.05 -18.73 10.38
CA GLU A 7 -22.16 -19.88 10.68
C GLU A 7 -20.85 -19.79 9.88
N LEU A 8 -20.91 -19.35 8.61
CA LEU A 8 -19.72 -19.12 7.81
C LEU A 8 -18.82 -18.02 8.39
N LYS A 9 -19.41 -16.92 8.87
CA LYS A 9 -18.65 -15.82 9.50
C LYS A 9 -18.01 -16.26 10.81
N GLU A 10 -18.73 -17.01 11.64
CA GLU A 10 -18.23 -17.55 12.90
C GLU A 10 -16.99 -18.42 12.66
N ARG A 11 -17.06 -19.37 11.70
CA ARG A 11 -15.91 -20.21 11.32
C ARG A 11 -14.69 -19.42 10.84
N VAL A 12 -14.91 -18.32 10.12
CA VAL A 12 -13.81 -17.44 9.68
C VAL A 12 -13.19 -16.74 10.90
N CYS A 13 -14.00 -16.26 11.85
CA CYS A 13 -13.49 -15.66 13.09
C CYS A 13 -12.73 -16.68 13.95
N ASP A 14 -13.28 -17.88 14.14
CA ASP A 14 -12.63 -18.95 14.90
C ASP A 14 -11.26 -19.31 14.30
N TYR A 15 -11.18 -19.37 12.97
CA TYR A 15 -9.92 -19.62 12.28
C TYR A 15 -8.92 -18.48 12.44
N ILE A 16 -9.37 -17.22 12.43
CA ILE A 16 -8.51 -16.06 12.74
C ILE A 16 -7.95 -16.18 14.16
N ASP A 17 -8.78 -16.54 15.13
CA ASP A 17 -8.35 -16.71 16.52
C ASP A 17 -7.34 -17.86 16.67
N GLU A 18 -7.52 -18.95 15.93
CA GLU A 18 -6.57 -20.07 15.87
C GLU A 18 -5.19 -19.64 15.34
N ILE A 19 -5.14 -18.86 14.26
CA ILE A 19 -3.88 -18.41 13.64
C ILE A 19 -3.34 -17.09 14.21
N ALA A 20 -4.02 -16.48 15.19
CA ALA A 20 -3.65 -15.18 15.75
C ALA A 20 -2.19 -15.10 16.24
N PRO A 21 -1.61 -16.13 16.90
CA PRO A 21 -0.20 -16.09 17.29
C PRO A 21 0.76 -15.95 16.10
N GLN A 22 0.46 -16.62 14.98
CA GLN A 22 1.25 -16.53 13.75
C GLN A 22 1.11 -15.14 13.12
N LEU A 23 -0.11 -14.58 13.07
CA LEU A 23 -0.33 -13.24 12.55
C LEU A 23 0.40 -12.18 13.37
N LEU A 24 0.34 -12.26 14.71
CA LEU A 24 1.09 -11.36 15.59
C LEU A 24 2.59 -11.46 15.35
N GLN A 25 3.11 -12.67 15.16
CA GLN A 25 4.53 -12.88 14.84
C GLN A 25 4.91 -12.23 13.50
N ILE A 26 4.08 -12.37 12.46
CA ILE A 26 4.30 -11.72 11.16
C ILE A 26 4.34 -10.19 11.34
N SER A 27 3.32 -9.62 11.99
CA SER A 27 3.23 -8.17 12.23
C SER A 27 4.44 -7.64 12.99
N HIS A 28 4.87 -8.32 14.06
CA HIS A 28 6.04 -7.91 14.84
C HIS A 28 7.35 -8.08 14.06
N THR A 29 7.46 -9.10 13.20
CA THR A 29 8.64 -9.30 12.36
C THR A 29 8.78 -8.17 11.34
N ILE A 30 7.68 -7.80 10.67
CA ILE A 30 7.68 -6.65 9.74
C ILE A 30 7.98 -5.36 10.51
N HIS A 31 7.33 -5.16 11.67
CA HIS A 31 7.58 -3.98 12.50
C HIS A 31 9.05 -3.85 12.95
N ALA A 32 9.71 -4.97 13.26
CA ALA A 32 11.10 -4.99 13.70
C ALA A 32 12.11 -4.79 12.56
N ASN A 33 11.71 -5.00 11.30
CA ASN A 33 12.57 -4.90 10.12
C ASN A 33 11.97 -3.89 9.13
N PRO A 34 11.95 -2.59 9.48
CA PRO A 34 11.32 -1.59 8.63
C PRO A 34 12.07 -1.40 7.31
N GLU A 35 11.36 -1.53 6.21
CA GLU A 35 11.88 -1.34 4.86
C GLU A 35 11.12 -0.20 4.15
N ILE A 36 11.84 0.70 3.50
CA ILE A 36 11.24 1.90 2.89
C ILE A 36 10.63 1.61 1.51
N SER A 37 9.87 2.57 0.99
CA SER A 37 9.22 2.51 -0.32
C SER A 37 10.11 1.91 -1.43
N PHE A 38 9.60 0.87 -2.10
CA PHE A 38 10.25 0.07 -3.16
C PHE A 38 11.46 -0.78 -2.72
N ALA A 39 11.73 -0.86 -1.42
CA ALA A 39 12.80 -1.69 -0.87
C ALA A 39 12.28 -2.72 0.16
N GLU A 40 10.98 -2.98 0.18
CA GLU A 40 10.26 -3.85 1.11
C GLU A 40 10.38 -5.34 0.79
N PHE A 41 11.60 -5.81 0.51
CA PHE A 41 11.85 -7.16 0.01
C PHE A 41 11.51 -8.24 1.04
N GLU A 42 11.95 -8.08 2.29
CA GLU A 42 11.74 -9.08 3.35
C GLU A 42 10.28 -9.10 3.80
N SER A 43 9.65 -7.93 3.88
CA SER A 43 8.23 -7.79 4.24
C SER A 43 7.34 -8.40 3.17
N MET A 44 7.57 -8.07 1.89
CA MET A 44 6.89 -8.70 0.75
C MET A 44 7.11 -10.20 0.76
N LYS A 45 8.36 -10.64 0.94
CA LYS A 45 8.74 -12.05 0.95
C LYS A 45 7.97 -12.81 2.01
N LEU A 46 7.96 -12.32 3.25
CA LEU A 46 7.28 -12.96 4.37
C LEU A 46 5.78 -13.12 4.14
N LEU A 47 5.09 -12.08 3.67
CA LEU A 47 3.65 -12.13 3.43
C LEU A 47 3.30 -13.09 2.29
N ALA A 48 4.05 -13.02 1.19
CA ALA A 48 3.84 -13.87 0.03
C ALA A 48 4.21 -15.34 0.28
N ASP A 49 5.30 -15.62 1.00
CA ASP A 49 5.68 -16.97 1.45
C ASP A 49 4.59 -17.56 2.35
N THR A 50 4.04 -16.73 3.25
CA THR A 50 2.93 -17.14 4.11
C THR A 50 1.71 -17.50 3.27
N ALA A 51 1.31 -16.68 2.30
CA ALA A 51 0.17 -17.01 1.44
C ALA A 51 0.40 -18.30 0.63
N GLU A 52 1.60 -18.50 0.09
CA GLU A 52 1.98 -19.71 -0.65
C GLU A 52 1.93 -20.97 0.22
N ALA A 53 2.44 -20.90 1.45
CA ALA A 53 2.39 -22.00 2.41
C ALA A 53 0.95 -22.43 2.76
N PHE A 54 0.01 -21.51 2.62
CA PHE A 54 -1.43 -21.74 2.80
C PHE A 54 -2.15 -22.04 1.47
N GLY A 55 -1.41 -22.45 0.44
CA GLY A 55 -1.97 -23.00 -0.79
C GLY A 55 -2.46 -21.97 -1.80
N TYR A 56 -2.16 -20.68 -1.62
CA TYR A 56 -2.42 -19.68 -2.66
C TYR A 56 -1.42 -19.80 -3.81
N ALA A 57 -1.89 -19.57 -5.04
CA ALA A 57 -0.99 -19.39 -6.18
C ALA A 57 -0.40 -17.97 -6.14
N VAL A 58 0.91 -17.85 -5.91
CA VAL A 58 1.57 -16.55 -5.71
C VAL A 58 2.37 -16.14 -6.94
N GLN A 59 2.13 -14.91 -7.40
CA GLN A 59 2.93 -14.19 -8.38
C GLN A 59 3.63 -13.02 -7.70
N ARG A 60 4.96 -12.92 -7.84
CA ARG A 60 5.79 -11.80 -7.35
C ARG A 60 6.21 -10.91 -8.51
N GLY A 61 6.64 -9.69 -8.23
CA GLY A 61 7.09 -8.76 -9.27
C GLY A 61 5.94 -8.17 -10.10
N VAL A 62 4.73 -8.10 -9.53
CA VAL A 62 3.52 -7.68 -10.27
C VAL A 62 3.65 -6.23 -10.73
N ALA A 63 3.17 -5.92 -11.94
CA ALA A 63 3.29 -4.60 -12.57
C ALA A 63 4.74 -4.08 -12.69
N GLY A 64 5.73 -4.99 -12.76
CA GLY A 64 7.15 -4.63 -12.82
C GLY A 64 7.73 -4.10 -11.51
N LEU A 65 6.98 -4.18 -10.40
CA LEU A 65 7.43 -3.78 -9.07
C LEU A 65 7.97 -5.02 -8.33
N GLU A 66 9.28 -5.07 -8.08
CA GLU A 66 9.95 -6.24 -7.48
C GLU A 66 9.37 -6.60 -6.10
N THR A 67 8.94 -5.59 -5.35
CA THR A 67 8.35 -5.74 -4.02
C THR A 67 6.83 -5.79 -4.04
N ALA A 68 6.19 -6.03 -5.19
CA ALA A 68 4.74 -6.29 -5.27
C ALA A 68 4.45 -7.79 -5.46
N PHE A 69 3.30 -8.25 -4.97
CA PHE A 69 2.84 -9.62 -5.19
C PHE A 69 1.31 -9.73 -5.31
N MET A 70 0.85 -10.83 -5.89
CA MET A 70 -0.54 -11.24 -5.93
C MET A 70 -0.65 -12.72 -5.58
N ALA A 71 -1.42 -13.05 -4.56
CA ALA A 71 -1.75 -14.42 -4.21
C ALA A 71 -3.21 -14.69 -4.53
N VAL A 72 -3.51 -15.76 -5.27
CA VAL A 72 -4.85 -16.07 -5.78
C VAL A 72 -5.35 -17.42 -5.26
N SER A 73 -6.58 -17.44 -4.76
CA SER A 73 -7.34 -18.65 -4.47
C SER A 73 -8.69 -18.61 -5.19
N ALA A 74 -8.78 -19.34 -6.30
CA ALA A 74 -9.98 -19.45 -7.12
C ALA A 74 -10.68 -20.79 -6.91
N ARG A 75 -12.01 -20.83 -7.03
CA ARG A 75 -12.78 -22.08 -6.93
C ARG A 75 -13.72 -22.27 -8.12
N THR A 76 -14.86 -21.60 -8.12
CA THR A 76 -15.85 -21.61 -9.20
C THR A 76 -16.18 -20.19 -9.62
N GLN A 77 -16.90 -20.03 -10.73
CA GLN A 77 -17.40 -18.71 -11.16
C GLN A 77 -18.14 -18.02 -10.01
N GLY A 78 -17.84 -16.74 -9.83
CA GLY A 78 -18.35 -15.90 -8.75
C GLY A 78 -17.54 -14.60 -8.67
N PRO A 79 -17.76 -13.78 -7.65
CA PRO A 79 -17.09 -12.50 -7.51
C PRO A 79 -15.58 -12.65 -7.22
N THR A 80 -14.80 -11.69 -7.67
CA THR A 80 -13.38 -11.52 -7.36
C THR A 80 -13.22 -10.45 -6.27
N ILE A 81 -12.83 -10.87 -5.07
CA ILE A 81 -12.63 -9.98 -3.93
C ILE A 81 -11.15 -9.95 -3.57
N ALA A 82 -10.58 -8.75 -3.43
CA ALA A 82 -9.20 -8.56 -3.02
C ALA A 82 -9.06 -8.01 -1.60
N PHE A 83 -8.06 -8.51 -0.87
CA PHE A 83 -7.53 -7.90 0.34
C PHE A 83 -6.22 -7.19 0.00
N ILE A 84 -6.11 -5.90 0.33
CA ILE A 84 -4.95 -5.07 -0.01
C ILE A 84 -3.99 -5.02 1.18
N ALA A 85 -2.76 -5.46 0.95
CA ALA A 85 -1.69 -5.50 1.93
C ALA A 85 -0.64 -4.41 1.62
N GLU A 86 -0.39 -3.53 2.59
CA GLU A 86 0.71 -2.55 2.56
C GLU A 86 1.74 -2.92 3.61
N TYR A 87 3.00 -2.56 3.38
CA TYR A 87 4.11 -2.99 4.22
C TYR A 87 5.36 -2.12 4.05
N ASP A 88 5.24 -0.90 3.51
CA ASP A 88 6.34 0.05 3.50
C ASP A 88 6.45 0.82 4.83
N ALA A 89 7.67 1.19 5.17
CA ALA A 89 8.02 1.96 6.35
C ALA A 89 8.45 3.39 5.97
N LEU A 90 8.39 4.27 6.97
CA LEU A 90 8.83 5.65 6.83
C LEU A 90 10.34 5.79 7.11
N PRO A 91 11.09 6.56 6.29
CA PRO A 91 12.51 6.81 6.53
C PRO A 91 12.77 7.38 7.92
N GLY A 92 13.56 6.67 8.74
CA GLY A 92 13.94 7.08 10.09
C GLY A 92 12.85 6.96 11.16
N LEU A 93 11.63 6.55 10.81
CA LEU A 93 10.51 6.40 11.75
C LEU A 93 9.98 4.96 11.85
N GLY A 94 10.39 4.07 10.94
CA GLY A 94 9.88 2.70 10.89
C GLY A 94 8.40 2.66 10.49
N HIS A 95 7.66 1.67 10.98
CA HIS A 95 6.22 1.54 10.71
C HIS A 95 5.36 2.48 11.57
N ALA A 96 5.69 3.77 11.60
CA ALA A 96 4.93 4.77 12.35
C ALA A 96 3.49 4.98 11.81
N CYS A 97 3.22 4.58 10.57
CA CYS A 97 1.88 4.54 9.98
C CYS A 97 1.15 3.19 10.16
N GLY A 98 1.84 2.20 10.74
CA GLY A 98 1.27 0.89 11.08
C GLY A 98 1.07 -0.06 9.89
N HIS A 99 1.84 0.09 8.81
CA HIS A 99 1.70 -0.77 7.62
C HIS A 99 1.99 -2.25 7.93
N ASN A 100 2.80 -2.56 8.95
CA ASN A 100 2.95 -3.91 9.48
C ASN A 100 1.59 -4.54 9.91
N ILE A 101 0.67 -3.75 10.44
CA ILE A 101 -0.68 -4.18 10.81
C ILE A 101 -1.54 -4.36 9.55
N ILE A 102 -1.46 -3.43 8.59
CA ILE A 102 -2.22 -3.47 7.35
C ILE A 102 -1.92 -4.75 6.56
N GLY A 103 -0.65 -4.99 6.26
CA GLY A 103 -0.22 -6.16 5.50
C GLY A 103 -0.58 -7.47 6.19
N THR A 104 -0.41 -7.53 7.51
CA THR A 104 -0.76 -8.71 8.32
C THR A 104 -2.27 -8.95 8.35
N ALA A 105 -3.09 -7.90 8.55
CA ALA A 105 -4.53 -8.03 8.63
C ALA A 105 -5.14 -8.48 7.29
N ALA A 106 -4.68 -7.92 6.18
CA ALA A 106 -5.07 -8.35 4.84
C ALA A 106 -4.68 -9.81 4.58
N THR A 107 -3.47 -10.21 5.00
CA THR A 107 -3.01 -11.59 4.91
C THR A 107 -3.89 -12.52 5.74
N GLY A 108 -4.12 -12.21 7.02
CA GLY A 108 -5.01 -12.99 7.89
C GLY A 108 -6.41 -13.16 7.31
N ALA A 109 -7.00 -12.08 6.78
CA ALA A 109 -8.31 -12.13 6.12
C ALA A 109 -8.32 -13.06 4.90
N ALA A 110 -7.28 -13.03 4.06
CA ALA A 110 -7.13 -13.97 2.94
C ALA A 110 -6.99 -15.41 3.46
N LEU A 111 -6.11 -15.66 4.43
CA LEU A 111 -5.88 -17.01 4.95
C LEU A 111 -7.15 -17.62 5.54
N ALA A 112 -7.92 -16.85 6.30
CA ALA A 112 -9.13 -17.32 6.96
C ALA A 112 -10.27 -17.71 6.00
N MET A 113 -10.24 -17.24 4.75
CA MET A 113 -11.17 -17.70 3.73
C MET A 113 -11.04 -19.20 3.44
N GLN A 114 -9.91 -19.85 3.77
CA GLN A 114 -9.76 -21.30 3.67
C GLN A 114 -10.75 -22.07 4.53
N ALA A 115 -11.11 -21.53 5.70
CA ALA A 115 -12.06 -22.14 6.61
C ALA A 115 -13.42 -22.41 5.94
N ILE A 116 -13.75 -21.65 4.88
CA ILE A 116 -15.02 -21.73 4.15
C ILE A 116 -14.82 -21.88 2.64
N ARG A 117 -13.59 -22.11 2.16
CA ARG A 117 -13.28 -22.00 0.72
C ARG A 117 -14.05 -23.02 -0.11
N SER A 118 -14.25 -24.23 0.41
CA SER A 118 -15.02 -25.30 -0.24
C SER A 118 -16.51 -25.00 -0.38
N GLU A 119 -17.02 -23.94 0.23
CA GLU A 119 -18.45 -23.65 0.31
C GLU A 119 -18.86 -22.37 -0.42
N VAL A 120 -17.95 -21.40 -0.54
CA VAL A 120 -18.23 -20.12 -1.22
C VAL A 120 -17.68 -20.11 -2.66
N PRO A 121 -18.39 -19.57 -3.66
CA PRO A 121 -17.88 -19.44 -5.03
C PRO A 121 -16.86 -18.29 -5.16
N GLY A 122 -16.35 -18.03 -6.37
CA GLY A 122 -15.54 -16.85 -6.69
C GLY A 122 -14.03 -17.00 -6.46
N THR A 123 -13.37 -15.85 -6.40
CA THR A 123 -11.92 -15.71 -6.31
C THR A 123 -11.56 -14.79 -5.15
N VAL A 124 -10.64 -15.23 -4.30
CA VAL A 124 -10.02 -14.39 -3.28
C VAL A 124 -8.61 -14.03 -3.75
N LYS A 125 -8.28 -12.75 -3.74
CA LYS A 125 -6.93 -12.25 -4.00
C LYS A 125 -6.36 -11.58 -2.75
N LEU A 126 -5.11 -11.85 -2.44
CA LEU A 126 -4.29 -11.00 -1.56
C LEU A 126 -3.31 -10.24 -2.45
N ILE A 127 -3.40 -8.93 -2.46
CA ILE A 127 -2.57 -8.08 -3.32
C ILE A 127 -1.64 -7.27 -2.43
N GLY A 128 -0.34 -7.56 -2.52
CA GLY A 128 0.68 -6.79 -1.84
C GLY A 128 1.08 -5.57 -2.66
N THR A 129 0.87 -4.40 -2.09
CA THR A 129 1.09 -3.11 -2.74
C THR A 129 2.19 -2.33 -2.02
N PRO A 130 3.36 -2.14 -2.64
CA PRO A 130 4.47 -1.43 -2.03
C PRO A 130 4.29 0.09 -2.08
N ALA A 131 5.18 0.80 -1.37
CA ALA A 131 5.43 2.22 -1.56
C ALA A 131 4.21 3.16 -1.47
N GLU A 132 3.33 2.97 -0.48
CA GLU A 132 2.18 3.85 -0.27
C GLU A 132 2.60 5.26 0.16
N GLU A 133 3.62 5.39 1.03
CA GLU A 133 4.04 6.63 1.71
C GLU A 133 4.69 7.68 0.78
N GLY A 134 4.52 7.51 -0.53
CA GLY A 134 4.84 8.50 -1.52
C GLY A 134 5.51 7.99 -2.78
N GLY A 135 5.71 6.68 -2.92
CA GLY A 135 6.18 6.08 -4.16
C GLY A 135 5.05 5.80 -5.15
N GLY A 136 3.81 5.65 -4.67
CA GLY A 136 2.64 5.47 -5.51
C GLY A 136 2.52 4.06 -6.11
N GLY A 137 2.95 3.02 -5.39
CA GLY A 137 2.94 1.65 -5.92
C GLY A 137 1.58 1.19 -6.43
N LYS A 138 0.49 1.54 -5.71
CA LYS A 138 -0.89 1.27 -6.18
C LYS A 138 -1.26 2.01 -7.47
N VAL A 139 -0.73 3.22 -7.68
CA VAL A 139 -0.97 3.98 -8.93
C VAL A 139 -0.35 3.23 -10.10
N ILE A 140 0.91 2.83 -9.97
CA ILE A 140 1.62 2.02 -10.99
C ILE A 140 0.87 0.71 -11.23
N MET A 141 0.48 -0.01 -10.17
CA MET A 141 -0.27 -1.26 -10.32
C MET A 141 -1.61 -1.06 -11.03
N ALA A 142 -2.32 0.03 -10.75
CA ALA A 142 -3.57 0.36 -11.43
C ALA A 142 -3.37 0.67 -12.92
N GLU A 143 -2.30 1.38 -13.29
CA GLU A 143 -1.94 1.64 -14.70
C GLU A 143 -1.63 0.36 -15.49
N TYR A 144 -1.15 -0.68 -14.81
CA TYR A 144 -0.92 -2.01 -15.37
C TYR A 144 -2.14 -2.94 -15.29
N GLY A 145 -3.31 -2.44 -14.90
CA GLY A 145 -4.57 -3.18 -14.87
C GLY A 145 -4.67 -4.24 -13.77
N VAL A 146 -3.86 -4.14 -12.71
CA VAL A 146 -3.83 -5.14 -11.62
C VAL A 146 -5.17 -5.28 -10.89
N PHE A 147 -5.99 -4.23 -10.92
CA PHE A 147 -7.26 -4.14 -10.19
C PHE A 147 -8.50 -4.23 -11.10
N ASP A 148 -8.32 -4.38 -12.42
CA ASP A 148 -9.40 -4.23 -13.41
C ASP A 148 -10.48 -5.34 -13.33
N ASP A 149 -10.12 -6.51 -12.79
CA ASP A 149 -10.99 -7.68 -12.69
C ASP A 149 -11.60 -7.85 -11.28
N LEU A 150 -11.43 -6.87 -10.40
CA LEU A 150 -11.96 -6.92 -9.04
C LEU A 150 -13.40 -6.43 -8.98
N ASP A 151 -14.28 -7.21 -8.34
CA ASP A 151 -15.61 -6.74 -7.96
C ASP A 151 -15.58 -5.89 -6.69
N ALA A 152 -14.64 -6.18 -5.78
CA ALA A 152 -14.36 -5.34 -4.61
C ALA A 152 -12.92 -5.48 -4.12
N ALA A 153 -12.40 -4.40 -3.53
CA ALA A 153 -11.14 -4.38 -2.80
C ALA A 153 -11.39 -3.93 -1.36
N MET A 154 -10.80 -4.64 -0.40
CA MET A 154 -10.96 -4.41 1.03
C MET A 154 -9.62 -4.15 1.69
N MET A 155 -9.60 -3.20 2.61
CA MET A 155 -8.41 -2.79 3.36
C MET A 155 -8.84 -2.18 4.69
N ILE A 156 -8.00 -2.33 5.70
CA ILE A 156 -8.09 -1.54 6.94
C ILE A 156 -6.83 -0.68 7.08
N HIS A 157 -6.96 0.45 7.78
CA HIS A 157 -5.82 1.26 8.16
C HIS A 157 -5.88 1.50 9.67
N PRO A 158 -4.80 1.23 10.43
CA PRO A 158 -4.79 1.51 11.87
C PRO A 158 -4.93 3.01 12.12
N GLY A 159 -5.63 3.36 13.19
CA GLY A 159 -5.89 4.74 13.57
C GLY A 159 -6.38 4.82 15.01
N THR A 160 -6.58 6.05 15.49
CA THR A 160 -7.01 6.30 16.87
C THR A 160 -8.50 6.06 17.12
N LYS A 161 -9.29 5.87 16.05
CA LYS A 161 -10.75 5.66 16.09
C LYS A 161 -11.16 4.70 14.99
N ALA A 162 -12.20 3.90 15.24
CA ALA A 162 -12.85 3.10 14.20
C ALA A 162 -13.73 3.99 13.32
N MET A 163 -13.55 3.90 12.01
CA MET A 163 -14.33 4.62 11.00
C MET A 163 -14.59 3.69 9.82
N THR A 164 -15.80 3.72 9.27
CA THR A 164 -16.18 2.85 8.13
C THR A 164 -15.85 3.47 6.78
N THR A 165 -15.82 4.79 6.69
CA THR A 165 -15.50 5.52 5.46
C THR A 165 -14.70 6.79 5.80
N ARG A 166 -13.79 7.15 4.89
CA ARG A 166 -13.00 8.38 4.93
C ARG A 166 -12.80 8.87 3.51
N THR A 167 -12.99 10.16 3.27
CA THR A 167 -12.57 10.79 2.02
C THR A 167 -11.08 11.07 2.06
N THR A 168 -10.36 10.74 1.00
CA THR A 168 -8.95 11.09 0.82
C THR A 168 -8.82 12.24 -0.17
N LEU A 169 -7.66 12.91 -0.15
CA LEU A 169 -7.34 13.96 -1.11
C LEU A 169 -6.48 13.38 -2.24
N ALA A 170 -6.68 13.86 -3.46
CA ALA A 170 -5.70 13.65 -4.52
C ALA A 170 -4.44 14.46 -4.18
N SER A 171 -3.26 13.84 -4.37
CA SER A 171 -1.97 14.47 -4.11
C SER A 171 -1.07 14.30 -5.32
N ASN A 172 -0.29 15.32 -5.65
CA ASN A 172 0.71 15.27 -6.71
C ASN A 172 2.01 15.94 -6.23
N LYS A 173 3.15 15.36 -6.62
CA LYS A 173 4.48 15.85 -6.26
C LYS A 173 5.07 16.56 -7.47
N VAL A 174 5.43 17.83 -7.31
CA VAL A 174 6.07 18.63 -8.37
C VAL A 174 7.49 18.97 -7.95
N LYS A 175 8.45 18.70 -8.84
CA LYS A 175 9.86 19.10 -8.69
C LYS A 175 10.16 20.29 -9.59
N PHE A 176 10.74 21.34 -9.02
CA PHE A 176 11.24 22.49 -9.77
C PHE A 176 12.76 22.48 -9.78
N GLU A 177 13.37 22.67 -10.96
CA GLU A 177 14.81 22.83 -11.12
C GLU A 177 15.07 24.15 -11.84
N PHE A 178 15.91 24.99 -11.24
CA PHE A 178 16.24 26.32 -11.76
C PHE A 178 17.66 26.31 -12.31
N PHE A 179 17.80 26.65 -13.58
CA PHE A 179 19.09 26.74 -14.27
C PHE A 179 19.40 28.20 -14.58
N GLY A 180 20.60 28.62 -14.22
CA GLY A 180 21.07 29.99 -14.38
C GLY A 180 22.46 30.04 -14.99
N LYS A 181 23.12 31.18 -14.82
CA LYS A 181 24.49 31.42 -15.27
C LYS A 181 25.28 32.07 -14.15
N SER A 182 26.35 31.42 -13.70
CA SER A 182 27.20 31.97 -12.65
C SER A 182 27.96 33.21 -13.11
N ALA A 183 28.14 34.16 -12.21
CA ALA A 183 29.01 35.32 -12.36
C ALA A 183 29.60 35.71 -11.00
N HIS A 184 30.67 36.50 -10.99
CA HIS A 184 31.26 36.96 -9.74
C HIS A 184 30.34 38.00 -9.09
N ALA A 185 29.67 37.62 -8.00
CA ALA A 185 28.56 38.37 -7.41
C ALA A 185 28.89 39.84 -7.08
N ALA A 186 30.11 40.14 -6.63
CA ALA A 186 30.52 41.50 -6.28
C ALA A 186 31.09 42.33 -7.43
N ALA A 187 31.43 41.71 -8.58
CA ALA A 187 32.19 42.37 -9.63
C ALA A 187 31.39 42.58 -10.91
N ILE A 188 30.63 41.57 -11.33
CA ILE A 188 29.89 41.55 -12.59
C ILE A 188 28.56 40.78 -12.45
N PRO A 189 27.74 41.08 -11.41
CA PRO A 189 26.48 40.37 -11.19
C PRO A 189 25.54 40.41 -12.41
N GLU A 190 25.58 41.49 -13.20
CA GLU A 190 24.77 41.70 -14.40
C GLU A 190 25.06 40.70 -15.54
N LEU A 191 26.21 40.03 -15.51
CA LEU A 191 26.54 38.97 -16.48
C LEU A 191 25.99 37.58 -16.07
N GLY A 192 25.48 37.47 -14.85
CA GLY A 192 24.88 36.25 -14.30
C GLY A 192 23.37 36.18 -14.49
N ILE A 193 22.82 34.97 -14.35
CA ILE A 193 21.39 34.70 -14.25
C ILE A 193 21.19 33.93 -12.96
N ASN A 194 20.60 34.57 -11.95
CA ASN A 194 20.57 34.04 -10.59
C ASN A 194 19.43 33.01 -10.42
N ALA A 195 19.79 31.73 -10.43
CA ALA A 195 18.85 30.64 -10.17
C ALA A 195 18.28 30.65 -8.74
N LEU A 196 19.03 31.20 -7.75
CA LEU A 196 18.54 31.31 -6.38
C LEU A 196 17.41 32.32 -6.26
N ASP A 197 17.50 33.46 -6.98
CA ASP A 197 16.41 34.44 -7.00
C ASP A 197 15.13 33.83 -7.59
N ALA A 198 15.25 33.05 -8.67
CA ALA A 198 14.11 32.34 -9.26
C ALA A 198 13.46 31.37 -8.26
N CYS A 199 14.26 30.64 -7.47
CA CYS A 199 13.77 29.76 -6.42
C CYS A 199 13.02 30.54 -5.33
N ILE A 200 13.60 31.62 -4.80
CA ILE A 200 12.98 32.46 -3.77
C ILE A 200 11.66 33.04 -4.26
N GLN A 201 11.62 33.56 -5.49
CA GLN A 201 10.41 34.14 -6.07
C GLN A 201 9.33 33.10 -6.28
N THR A 202 9.69 31.88 -6.69
CA THR A 202 8.73 30.77 -6.78
C THR A 202 8.12 30.46 -5.42
N TYR A 203 8.92 30.43 -4.36
CA TYR A 203 8.44 30.16 -3.00
C TYR A 203 7.44 31.24 -2.52
N ASN A 204 7.79 32.51 -2.74
CA ASN A 204 6.91 33.65 -2.42
C ASN A 204 5.58 33.58 -3.20
N ASN A 205 5.64 33.25 -4.49
CA ASN A 205 4.47 33.16 -5.35
C ASN A 205 3.57 31.97 -4.98
N ILE A 206 4.14 30.81 -4.63
CA ILE A 206 3.36 29.66 -4.13
C ILE A 206 2.66 30.02 -2.81
N ASN A 207 3.35 30.73 -1.90
CA ASN A 207 2.74 31.19 -0.67
C ASN A 207 1.56 32.13 -0.94
N ALA A 208 1.69 33.09 -1.85
CA ALA A 208 0.61 33.99 -2.24
C ALA A 208 -0.56 33.24 -2.93
N LEU A 209 -0.25 32.27 -3.80
CA LEU A 209 -1.25 31.50 -4.55
C LEU A 209 -2.23 30.75 -3.64
N ARG A 210 -1.79 30.29 -2.45
CA ARG A 210 -2.63 29.53 -1.51
C ARG A 210 -3.93 30.25 -1.14
N GLN A 211 -3.96 31.59 -1.15
CA GLN A 211 -5.17 32.38 -0.86
C GLN A 211 -6.21 32.37 -1.99
N HIS A 212 -5.84 31.89 -3.17
CA HIS A 212 -6.66 31.94 -4.38
C HIS A 212 -7.07 30.55 -4.90
N LEU A 213 -6.58 29.48 -4.25
CA LEU A 213 -6.99 28.11 -4.56
C LEU A 213 -8.28 27.77 -3.81
N ARG A 214 -9.18 27.06 -4.50
CA ARG A 214 -10.38 26.52 -3.85
C ARG A 214 -9.99 25.29 -3.00
N PRO A 215 -10.70 25.04 -1.89
CA PRO A 215 -10.52 23.83 -1.08
C PRO A 215 -10.69 22.55 -1.89
#